data_AF-G9ZCL5-F1
#
_entry.id   AF-G9ZCL5-F1
#
_cell.length_a   1.000
_cell.length_b   1.000
_cell.length_c   1.000
_cell.angle_alpha   90.00
_cell.angle_beta   90.00
_cell.angle_gamma   90.00
#
_symmetry.space_group_name_H-M   'P 1'
#
loop_
_entity.id
_entity.type
_entity.pdbx_description
1 polymer ?
#
loop_
_entity_poly.entity_id
_entity_poly.type
_entity_poly.pdbx_seq_one_letter_code
_entity_poly.pdbx_strand_id
1 'polypeptide(L)'
;MTIKNHDYASRIPAVTMHRSFEPQAFGMKNHPQTQEELTMTTLYTAHVHVTGGRDGAAKSSDGKLDLKLAPPAELGGNGAGSNPEQLFAAGYAACFMGAARLVAGNEKIALPQGFAIDADVALGKDAQDHFRLGVVFNIALPGMDKAAAEALVAKAHEVCPYSRATRGNIDVTFHINV
;
A
#
# COMPACT_ATOMS: atom_id res chain seq x y z
N MET A 1 11.93 29.60 26.74
CA MET A 1 10.87 30.00 25.79
C MET A 1 10.21 28.71 25.34
N THR A 2 9.10 28.36 25.99
CA THR A 2 8.52 27.00 25.95
C THR A 2 7.47 26.96 24.84
N ILE A 3 7.69 26.15 23.81
CA ILE A 3 6.70 25.94 22.74
C ILE A 3 5.65 24.96 23.27
N LYS A 4 4.42 25.46 23.42
CA LYS A 4 3.27 24.70 23.89
C LYS A 4 2.83 23.68 22.83
N ASN A 5 2.77 22.42 23.23
CA ASN A 5 2.08 21.34 22.52
C ASN A 5 0.66 21.80 22.11
N HIS A 6 0.44 21.99 20.81
CA HIS A 6 -0.90 22.17 20.28
C HIS A 6 -1.49 20.80 19.98
N ASP A 7 -2.52 20.49 20.76
CA ASP A 7 -3.40 19.34 20.65
C ASP A 7 -4.06 19.29 19.25
N TYR A 8 -3.57 18.37 18.42
CA TYR A 8 -4.06 18.16 17.03
C TYR A 8 -5.23 17.18 16.96
N ALA A 9 -5.60 16.52 18.07
CA ALA A 9 -6.58 15.43 18.09
C ALA A 9 -8.05 15.90 18.01
N SER A 10 -8.32 17.20 18.04
CA SER A 10 -9.68 17.77 18.18
C SER A 10 -10.24 18.46 16.93
N ARG A 11 -9.64 18.27 15.74
CA ARG A 11 -10.02 19.01 14.51
C ARG A 11 -10.40 18.15 13.30
N ILE A 12 -10.97 16.97 13.48
CA ILE A 12 -11.64 16.27 12.37
C ILE A 12 -13.16 16.48 12.51
N PRO A 13 -13.77 17.44 11.82
CA PRO A 13 -15.22 17.45 11.71
C PRO A 13 -15.66 16.24 10.88
N ALA A 14 -16.79 15.63 11.22
CA ALA A 14 -17.45 14.66 10.36
C ALA A 14 -17.58 15.25 8.96
N VAL A 15 -16.99 14.60 7.95
CA VAL A 15 -17.00 15.05 6.56
C VAL A 15 -18.45 15.09 6.08
N THR A 16 -19.07 16.26 6.14
CA THR A 16 -20.34 16.52 5.46
C THR A 16 -19.97 16.91 4.04
N MET A 17 -20.17 15.99 3.08
CA MET A 17 -19.93 16.27 1.66
C MET A 17 -20.93 17.33 1.16
N HIS A 18 -20.49 18.58 1.11
CA HIS A 18 -21.15 19.63 0.33
C HIS A 18 -20.14 20.36 -0.53
N ARG A 19 -19.83 19.78 -1.68
CA ARG A 19 -19.66 20.49 -2.95
C ARG A 19 -19.61 19.47 -4.09
N SER A 20 -20.58 19.58 -4.99
CA SER A 20 -20.69 18.81 -6.22
C SER A 20 -19.42 19.01 -7.06
N PHE A 21 -18.58 17.98 -7.12
CA PHE A 21 -17.62 17.80 -8.19
C PHE A 21 -18.30 16.87 -9.19
N GLU A 22 -18.74 17.39 -10.34
CA GLU A 22 -19.17 16.54 -11.44
C GLU A 22 -17.92 15.88 -12.05
N PRO A 23 -17.80 14.54 -11.99
CA PRO A 23 -16.74 13.85 -12.72
C PRO A 23 -17.16 13.76 -14.19
N GLN A 24 -16.32 14.25 -15.09
CA GLN A 24 -16.42 13.87 -16.49
C GLN A 24 -16.27 12.35 -16.57
N ALA A 25 -17.30 11.71 -17.12
CA ALA A 25 -17.47 10.26 -17.10
C ALA A 25 -16.35 9.54 -17.88
N PHE A 26 -15.41 8.94 -17.15
CA PHE A 26 -14.62 7.83 -17.68
C PHE A 26 -15.45 6.56 -17.54
N GLY A 27 -15.81 5.96 -18.69
CA GLY A 27 -16.79 4.87 -18.76
C GLY A 27 -16.35 3.60 -18.05
N MET A 28 -16.68 3.49 -16.77
CA MET A 28 -16.77 2.22 -16.06
C MET A 28 -18.21 2.05 -15.56
N LYS A 29 -18.73 0.83 -15.67
CA LYS A 29 -20.07 0.48 -15.17
C LYS A 29 -20.02 0.56 -13.64
N ASN A 30 -20.35 1.73 -13.10
CA ASN A 30 -20.46 1.96 -11.66
C ASN A 30 -21.63 1.11 -11.13
N HIS A 31 -21.32 0.05 -10.37
CA HIS A 31 -22.27 -0.43 -9.39
C HIS A 31 -22.32 0.64 -8.28
N PRO A 32 -23.46 1.30 -8.05
CA PRO A 32 -23.56 2.26 -6.95
C PRO A 32 -23.42 1.48 -5.64
N GLN A 33 -22.27 1.61 -4.98
CA GLN A 33 -22.05 1.10 -3.63
C GLN A 33 -22.94 1.90 -2.67
N THR A 34 -23.69 1.24 -1.80
CA THR A 34 -24.56 1.94 -0.84
C THR A 34 -23.71 2.61 0.24
N GLN A 35 -24.22 3.67 0.90
CA GLN A 35 -23.48 4.31 2.00
C GLN A 35 -23.16 3.33 3.14
N GLU A 36 -23.98 2.31 3.34
CA GLU A 36 -23.77 1.23 4.31
C GLU A 36 -22.56 0.35 3.95
N GLU A 37 -22.33 0.11 2.66
CA GLU A 37 -21.21 -0.70 2.13
C GLU A 37 -19.85 0.01 2.30
N LEU A 38 -19.85 1.34 2.42
CA LEU A 38 -18.66 2.16 2.67
C LEU A 38 -18.39 2.40 4.17
N THR A 39 -19.25 1.90 5.08
CA THR A 39 -19.03 2.06 6.52
C THR A 39 -18.00 1.04 7.02
N MET A 40 -16.91 1.54 7.59
CA MET A 40 -15.91 0.71 8.27
C MET A 40 -15.85 1.06 9.76
N THR A 41 -15.63 0.05 10.61
CA THR A 41 -15.19 0.28 11.98
C THR A 41 -13.69 0.56 11.98
N THR A 42 -13.29 1.79 12.28
CA THR A 42 -11.89 2.18 12.32
C THR A 42 -11.19 1.57 13.52
N LEU A 43 -10.22 0.68 13.27
CA LEU A 43 -9.37 0.09 14.32
C LEU A 43 -8.12 0.93 14.61
N TYR A 44 -7.57 1.59 13.59
CA TYR A 44 -6.36 2.38 13.69
C TYR A 44 -6.30 3.44 12.57
N THR A 45 -5.67 4.58 12.86
CA THR A 45 -5.38 5.63 11.88
C THR A 45 -3.93 6.07 11.99
N ALA A 46 -3.19 5.97 10.88
CA ALA A 46 -1.83 6.51 10.78
C ALA A 46 -1.90 7.97 10.34
N HIS A 47 -1.01 8.81 10.89
CA HIS A 47 -0.90 10.22 10.51
C HIS A 47 0.53 10.51 10.02
N VAL A 48 0.65 11.00 8.79
CA VAL A 48 1.92 11.41 8.17
C VAL A 48 1.76 12.81 7.59
N HIS A 49 2.69 13.70 7.91
CA HIS A 49 2.79 15.03 7.32
C HIS A 49 3.84 15.02 6.20
N VAL A 50 3.47 15.54 5.04
CA VAL A 50 4.33 15.60 3.85
C VAL A 50 4.50 17.06 3.40
N THR A 51 5.73 17.46 3.12
CA THR A 51 6.07 18.78 2.56
C THR A 51 6.91 18.63 1.29
N GLY A 52 6.92 19.62 0.40
CA GLY A 52 7.78 19.63 -0.79
C GLY A 52 7.40 18.66 -1.92
N GLY A 53 6.36 17.83 -1.74
CA GLY A 53 5.92 16.87 -2.76
C GLY A 53 6.95 15.76 -2.98
N ARG A 54 7.30 15.46 -4.25
CA ARG A 54 8.25 14.40 -4.60
C ARG A 54 9.71 14.73 -4.26
N ASP A 55 10.04 15.99 -4.01
CA ASP A 55 11.37 16.47 -3.58
C ASP A 55 11.24 17.20 -2.25
N GLY A 56 11.06 16.42 -1.18
CA GLY A 56 10.54 16.95 0.07
C GLY A 56 10.78 16.01 1.25
N ALA A 57 9.82 15.91 2.16
CA ALA A 57 9.92 15.05 3.32
C ALA A 57 8.57 14.46 3.74
N ALA A 58 8.60 13.29 4.35
CA ALA A 58 7.45 12.65 4.99
C ALA A 58 7.78 12.30 6.43
N LYS A 59 6.91 12.70 7.37
CA LYS A 59 7.09 12.46 8.81
C LYS A 59 5.83 11.96 9.49
N SER A 60 5.88 10.82 10.17
CA SER A 60 4.76 10.33 10.97
C SER A 60 4.59 11.14 12.26
N SER A 61 3.37 11.22 12.77
CA SER A 61 3.06 11.96 14.01
C SER A 61 3.79 11.40 15.24
N ASP A 62 4.17 10.13 15.21
CA ASP A 62 4.96 9.47 16.25
C ASP A 62 6.47 9.45 15.96
N GLY A 63 6.92 10.03 14.85
CA GLY A 63 8.32 10.18 14.48
C GLY A 63 9.03 8.89 14.04
N LYS A 64 8.33 7.76 13.95
CA LYS A 64 8.93 6.48 13.52
C LYS A 64 9.23 6.42 12.03
N LEU A 65 8.51 7.21 11.23
CA LEU A 65 8.83 7.47 9.83
C LEU A 65 9.28 8.92 9.72
N ASP A 66 10.51 9.15 9.29
CA ASP A 66 11.08 10.47 9.04
C ASP A 66 12.03 10.35 7.83
N LEU A 67 11.52 10.68 6.65
CA LEU A 67 12.15 10.37 5.37
C LEU A 67 12.31 11.62 4.53
N LYS A 68 13.50 11.79 3.96
CA LYS A 68 13.69 12.67 2.81
C LYS A 68 13.16 11.97 1.56
N LEU A 69 12.39 12.70 0.77
CA LEU A 69 11.87 12.27 -0.52
C LEU A 69 12.64 12.95 -1.64
N ALA A 70 12.92 12.21 -2.70
CA ALA A 70 13.50 12.74 -3.92
C ALA A 70 12.96 11.97 -5.13
N PRO A 71 12.79 12.63 -6.30
CA PRO A 71 12.55 11.91 -7.53
C PRO A 71 13.77 11.01 -7.84
N PRO A 72 13.55 9.78 -8.35
CA PRO A 72 14.64 8.88 -8.70
C PRO A 72 15.47 9.45 -9.87
N ALA A 73 16.75 9.05 -9.93
CA ALA A 73 17.68 9.55 -10.95
C ALA A 73 17.22 9.16 -12.37
N GLU A 74 16.60 7.99 -12.50
CA GLU A 74 16.03 7.43 -13.71
C GLU A 74 14.89 8.29 -14.29
N LEU A 75 14.28 9.14 -13.46
CA LEU A 75 13.26 10.12 -13.87
C LEU A 75 13.78 11.56 -13.82
N GLY A 76 15.10 11.75 -13.88
CA GLY A 76 15.75 13.06 -13.91
C GLY A 76 15.89 13.76 -12.55
N GLY A 77 15.65 13.02 -11.45
CA GLY A 77 15.86 13.53 -10.10
C GLY A 77 17.29 13.39 -9.60
N ASN A 78 17.52 13.78 -8.34
CA ASN A 78 18.83 13.64 -7.68
C ASN A 78 19.00 12.29 -6.96
N GLY A 79 17.93 11.50 -6.79
CA GLY A 79 17.97 10.20 -6.11
C GLY A 79 18.42 10.24 -4.64
N ALA A 80 18.52 11.42 -4.02
CA ALA A 80 19.11 11.60 -2.68
C ALA A 80 18.10 11.38 -1.53
N GLY A 81 17.09 10.55 -1.76
CA GLY A 81 15.99 10.26 -0.85
C GLY A 81 15.17 9.06 -1.33
N SER A 82 14.19 8.64 -0.53
CA SER A 82 13.23 7.64 -0.99
C SER A 82 12.17 8.27 -1.90
N ASN A 83 11.25 7.46 -2.42
CA ASN A 83 10.20 7.92 -3.33
C ASN A 83 8.89 7.18 -3.05
N PRO A 84 7.74 7.71 -3.52
CA PRO A 84 6.44 7.08 -3.30
C PRO A 84 6.36 5.61 -3.74
N GLU A 85 7.09 5.23 -4.80
CA GLU A 85 7.10 3.86 -5.32
C GLU A 85 7.77 2.88 -4.34
N GLN A 86 8.92 3.25 -3.76
CA GLN A 86 9.60 2.48 -2.71
C GLN A 86 8.76 2.40 -1.43
N LEU A 87 8.09 3.49 -1.04
CA LEU A 87 7.21 3.49 0.13
C LEU A 87 6.01 2.56 -0.08
N PHE A 88 5.44 2.57 -1.28
CA PHE A 88 4.37 1.66 -1.66
C PHE A 88 4.86 0.20 -1.69
N ALA A 89 6.05 -0.07 -2.22
CA ALA A 89 6.67 -1.40 -2.23
C ALA A 89 6.82 -1.95 -0.80
N ALA A 90 7.42 -1.16 0.10
CA ALA A 90 7.63 -1.55 1.49
C ALA A 90 6.31 -1.78 2.23
N GLY A 91 5.36 -0.85 2.09
CA GLY A 91 4.04 -0.95 2.72
C GLY A 91 3.24 -2.16 2.24
N TYR A 92 3.22 -2.39 0.93
CA TYR A 92 2.49 -3.50 0.33
C TYR A 92 3.14 -4.84 0.70
N ALA A 93 4.46 -4.99 0.53
CA ALA A 93 5.16 -6.23 0.88
C ALA A 93 4.98 -6.61 2.35
N ALA A 94 5.15 -5.66 3.27
CA ALA A 94 4.97 -5.89 4.70
C ALA A 94 3.51 -6.27 5.03
N CYS A 95 2.54 -5.61 4.40
CA CYS A 95 1.12 -5.92 4.55
C CYS A 95 0.79 -7.32 4.04
N PHE A 96 1.31 -7.70 2.87
CA PHE A 96 1.12 -9.02 2.27
C PHE A 96 1.75 -10.12 3.13
N MET A 97 2.98 -9.91 3.61
CA MET A 97 3.63 -10.84 4.54
C MET A 97 2.81 -11.03 5.82
N GLY A 98 2.24 -9.96 6.37
CA GLY A 98 1.33 -10.03 7.51
C GLY A 98 0.08 -10.86 7.23
N ALA A 99 -0.53 -10.69 6.05
CA ALA A 99 -1.67 -11.48 5.59
C ALA A 99 -1.32 -12.97 5.43
N ALA A 100 -0.17 -13.29 4.84
CA ALA A 100 0.31 -14.66 4.71
C ALA A 100 0.53 -15.32 6.09
N ARG A 101 1.12 -14.58 7.05
CA ARG A 101 1.28 -15.07 8.43
C ARG A 101 -0.07 -15.33 9.12
N LEU A 102 -1.06 -14.47 8.90
CA LEU A 102 -2.41 -14.66 9.43
C LEU A 102 -3.06 -15.93 8.87
N VAL A 103 -3.03 -16.12 7.55
CA VAL A 103 -3.58 -17.32 6.89
C VAL A 103 -2.87 -18.57 7.39
N ALA A 104 -1.53 -18.56 7.41
CA ALA A 104 -0.75 -19.70 7.89
C ALA A 104 -1.07 -20.05 9.35
N GLY A 105 -1.25 -19.05 10.23
CA GLY A 105 -1.66 -19.27 11.61
C GLY A 105 -3.05 -19.91 11.73
N ASN A 106 -4.03 -19.43 10.96
CA ASN A 106 -5.38 -19.98 10.95
C ASN A 106 -5.44 -21.43 10.44
N GLU A 107 -4.59 -21.76 9.46
CA GLU A 107 -4.52 -23.08 8.84
C GLU A 107 -3.46 -24.00 9.47
N LYS A 108 -2.75 -23.52 10.51
CA LYS A 108 -1.69 -24.24 11.21
C LYS A 108 -0.56 -24.70 10.27
N ILE A 109 -0.25 -23.89 9.26
CA ILE A 109 0.87 -24.09 8.34
C ILE A 109 2.14 -23.52 8.99
N ALA A 110 3.20 -24.33 9.08
CA ALA A 110 4.50 -23.84 9.52
C ALA A 110 5.18 -23.06 8.40
N LEU A 111 5.47 -21.77 8.64
CA LEU A 111 6.23 -20.95 7.71
C LEU A 111 7.74 -21.15 7.93
N PRO A 112 8.54 -21.19 6.85
CA PRO A 112 9.98 -21.33 6.96
C PRO A 112 10.61 -20.06 7.54
N GLN A 113 11.75 -20.22 8.23
CA GLN A 113 12.50 -19.07 8.78
C GLN A 113 12.98 -18.11 7.68
N GLY A 114 13.25 -18.62 6.48
CA GLY A 114 13.65 -17.83 5.32
C GLY A 114 12.50 -17.18 4.54
N PHE A 115 11.29 -17.07 5.13
CA PHE A 115 10.19 -16.38 4.46
C PHE A 115 10.50 -14.90 4.23
N ALA A 116 10.69 -14.52 2.96
CA ALA A 116 11.00 -13.16 2.53
C ALA A 116 10.19 -12.77 1.29
N ILE A 117 10.04 -11.46 1.08
CA ILE A 117 9.39 -10.90 -0.11
C ILE A 117 10.25 -9.73 -0.59
N ASP A 118 10.75 -9.84 -1.82
CA ASP A 118 11.26 -8.70 -2.57
C ASP A 118 10.12 -8.16 -3.45
N ALA A 119 9.89 -6.85 -3.38
CA ALA A 119 8.77 -6.19 -4.03
C ALA A 119 9.25 -5.17 -5.05
N ASP A 120 9.00 -5.46 -6.32
CA ASP A 120 9.29 -4.57 -7.42
C ASP A 120 8.03 -3.75 -7.73
N VAL A 121 8.10 -2.44 -7.55
CA VAL A 121 7.02 -1.52 -7.91
C VAL A 121 7.47 -0.67 -9.08
N ALA A 122 6.77 -0.82 -10.19
CA ALA A 122 6.98 -0.03 -11.39
C ALA A 122 6.03 1.18 -11.39
N LEU A 123 6.56 2.34 -11.79
CA LEU A 123 5.76 3.47 -12.26
C LEU A 123 5.84 3.52 -13.78
N GLY A 124 4.72 3.24 -14.43
CA GLY A 124 4.60 3.26 -15.88
C GLY A 124 3.49 4.20 -16.34
N LYS A 125 3.14 4.06 -17.62
CA LYS A 125 2.00 4.75 -18.25
C LYS A 125 1.07 3.72 -18.87
N ASP A 126 -0.24 3.96 -18.80
CA ASP A 126 -1.24 3.15 -19.49
C ASP A 126 -1.33 3.53 -20.98
N ALA A 127 -2.26 2.89 -21.71
CA ALA A 127 -2.47 3.15 -23.13
C ALA A 127 -3.02 4.56 -23.43
N GLN A 128 -3.44 5.31 -22.40
CA GLN A 128 -3.94 6.67 -22.47
C GLN A 128 -2.94 7.71 -21.93
N ASP A 129 -1.68 7.30 -21.69
CA ASP A 129 -0.59 8.13 -21.15
C ASP A 129 -0.76 8.55 -19.68
N HIS A 130 -1.69 7.95 -18.93
CA HIS A 130 -1.84 8.19 -17.50
C HIS A 130 -0.85 7.36 -16.69
N PHE A 131 -0.34 7.92 -15.59
CA PHE A 131 0.53 7.18 -14.68
C PHE A 131 -0.19 5.99 -14.06
N ARG A 132 0.46 4.82 -14.07
CA ARG A 132 -0.05 3.59 -13.48
C ARG A 132 1.06 2.85 -12.74
N LEU A 133 0.69 2.17 -11.66
CA LEU A 133 1.60 1.28 -10.93
C LEU A 133 1.44 -0.17 -11.40
N GLY A 134 2.54 -0.93 -11.31
CA GLY A 134 2.55 -2.38 -11.42
C GLY A 134 3.40 -2.98 -10.30
N VAL A 135 3.05 -4.18 -9.83
CA VAL A 135 3.74 -4.83 -8.71
C VAL A 135 4.15 -6.24 -9.09
N VAL A 136 5.39 -6.60 -8.80
CA VAL A 136 5.87 -7.98 -8.80
C VAL A 136 6.38 -8.33 -7.41
N PHE A 137 5.85 -9.40 -6.84
CA PHE A 137 6.37 -9.98 -5.61
C PHE A 137 7.18 -11.23 -5.91
N ASN A 138 8.46 -11.20 -5.52
CA ASN A 138 9.34 -12.36 -5.52
C ASN A 138 9.35 -12.93 -4.10
N ILE A 139 8.60 -14.00 -3.89
CA ILE A 139 8.31 -14.59 -2.58
C ILE A 139 9.20 -15.81 -2.37
N ALA A 140 10.05 -15.77 -1.34
CA ALA A 140 10.86 -16.90 -0.91
C ALA A 140 10.17 -17.65 0.23
N LEU A 141 9.93 -18.95 0.07
CA LEU A 141 9.33 -19.86 1.05
C LEU A 141 10.11 -21.19 1.09
N PRO A 142 11.40 -21.15 1.48
CA PRO A 142 12.31 -22.28 1.31
C PRO A 142 11.83 -23.53 2.05
N GLY A 143 11.79 -24.66 1.35
CA GLY A 143 11.42 -25.97 1.88
C GLY A 143 9.91 -26.22 2.02
N MET A 144 9.06 -25.31 1.55
CA MET A 144 7.61 -25.57 1.47
C MET A 144 7.26 -26.42 0.26
N ASP A 145 6.17 -27.17 0.36
CA ASP A 145 5.55 -27.74 -0.85
C ASP A 145 5.04 -26.62 -1.75
N LYS A 146 5.25 -26.76 -3.07
CA LYS A 146 4.90 -25.72 -4.04
C LYS A 146 3.40 -25.45 -4.08
N ALA A 147 2.55 -26.47 -4.07
CA ALA A 147 1.11 -26.30 -4.12
C ALA A 147 0.58 -25.66 -2.82
N ALA A 148 1.16 -26.03 -1.68
CA ALA A 148 0.86 -25.39 -0.40
C ALA A 148 1.27 -23.91 -0.37
N ALA A 149 2.44 -23.57 -0.92
CA ALA A 149 2.91 -22.19 -1.03
C ALA A 149 2.02 -21.34 -1.96
N GLU A 150 1.64 -21.88 -3.12
CA GLU A 150 0.69 -21.26 -4.04
C GLU A 150 -0.67 -21.00 -3.39
N ALA A 151 -1.22 -21.99 -2.68
CA ALA A 151 -2.48 -21.85 -1.97
C ALA A 151 -2.40 -20.79 -0.85
N LEU A 152 -1.29 -20.75 -0.12
CA LEU A 152 -1.04 -19.74 0.91
C LEU A 152 -1.01 -18.33 0.32
N VAL A 153 -0.24 -18.12 -0.76
CA VAL A 153 -0.10 -16.83 -1.43
C VAL A 153 -1.45 -16.36 -2.01
N ALA A 154 -2.21 -17.26 -2.64
CA ALA A 154 -3.54 -16.94 -3.18
C ALA A 154 -4.49 -16.47 -2.07
N LYS A 155 -4.55 -17.20 -0.94
CA LYS A 155 -5.40 -16.80 0.21
C LYS A 155 -4.93 -15.51 0.87
N ALA A 156 -3.62 -15.30 0.98
CA ALA A 156 -3.06 -14.05 1.49
C ALA A 156 -3.45 -12.85 0.62
N HIS A 157 -3.49 -13.02 -0.70
CA HIS A 157 -3.90 -11.98 -1.64
C HIS A 157 -5.37 -11.54 -1.48
N GLU A 158 -6.24 -12.45 -1.06
CA GLU A 158 -7.65 -12.14 -0.81
C GLU A 158 -7.86 -11.31 0.46
N VAL A 159 -7.05 -11.50 1.50
CA VAL A 159 -7.25 -10.84 2.79
C VAL A 159 -6.34 -9.64 3.02
N CYS A 160 -5.22 -9.52 2.30
CA CYS A 160 -4.29 -8.40 2.38
C CYS A 160 -5.00 -7.06 2.03
N PRO A 161 -5.06 -6.08 2.96
CA PRO A 161 -5.70 -4.79 2.71
C PRO A 161 -5.22 -4.06 1.46
N TYR A 162 -3.91 -4.04 1.19
CA TYR A 162 -3.36 -3.38 -0.02
C TYR A 162 -3.83 -4.09 -1.28
N SER A 163 -3.84 -5.43 -1.30
CA SER A 163 -4.36 -6.21 -2.43
C SER A 163 -5.84 -5.95 -2.70
N ARG A 164 -6.65 -5.81 -1.64
CA ARG A 164 -8.07 -5.48 -1.78
C ARG A 164 -8.27 -4.06 -2.32
N ALA A 165 -7.47 -3.10 -1.84
CA ALA A 165 -7.55 -1.70 -2.26
C ALA A 165 -7.12 -1.48 -3.72
N THR A 166 -6.21 -2.30 -4.24
CA THR A 166 -5.63 -2.13 -5.58
C THR A 166 -6.23 -3.04 -6.64
N ARG A 167 -7.10 -3.98 -6.24
CA ARG A 167 -7.71 -4.98 -7.12
C ARG A 167 -8.44 -4.33 -8.29
N GLY A 168 -8.12 -4.79 -9.51
CA GLY A 168 -8.71 -4.27 -10.74
C GLY A 168 -8.08 -2.96 -11.24
N ASN A 169 -7.21 -2.31 -10.46
CA ASN A 169 -6.57 -1.05 -10.83
C ASN A 169 -5.11 -1.24 -11.25
N ILE A 170 -4.39 -2.17 -10.63
CA ILE A 170 -2.98 -2.46 -10.96
C ILE A 170 -2.79 -3.96 -11.22
N ASP A 171 -1.78 -4.28 -12.02
CA ASP A 171 -1.36 -5.67 -12.21
C ASP A 171 -0.43 -6.06 -11.05
N VAL A 172 -0.71 -7.21 -10.43
CA VAL A 172 0.09 -7.79 -9.34
C VAL A 172 0.48 -9.20 -9.71
N THR A 173 1.78 -9.44 -9.86
CA THR A 173 2.35 -10.74 -10.24
C THR A 173 3.08 -11.35 -9.05
N PHE A 174 2.95 -12.67 -8.89
CA PHE A 174 3.60 -13.43 -7.81
C PHE A 174 4.55 -14.46 -8.40
N HIS A 175 5.83 -14.36 -8.06
CA HIS A 175 6.82 -15.41 -8.28
C HIS A 175 7.08 -16.11 -6.95
N ILE A 176 6.84 -17.41 -6.89
CA ILE A 176 6.93 -18.20 -5.66
C ILE A 176 8.12 -19.15 -5.78
N ASN A 177 9.10 -18.96 -4.91
CA ASN A 177 10.34 -19.72 -4.84
C ASN A 177 10.33 -20.55 -3.54
N VAL A 178 10.19 -21.87 -3.65
CA VAL A 178 10.20 -22.82 -2.52
C VAL A 178 11.50 -23.61 -2.44
#